data_AF-X1CF85-F1
#
_entry.id   AF-X1CF85-F1
#
_cell.length_a   1.000
_cell.length_b   1.000
_cell.length_c   1.000
_cell.angle_alpha   90.00
_cell.angle_beta   90.00
_cell.angle_gamma   90.00
#
_symmetry.space_group_name_H-M   'P 1'
#
loop_
_entity.id
_entity.type
_entity.pdbx_description
1 polymer ?
#
loop_
_entity_poly.entity_id
_entity_poly.type
_entity_poly.pdbx_seq_one_letter_code
_entity_poly.pdbx_strand_id
1 'polypeptide(L)' 'DAIDERFPSLGSDIEISDVIQFMVSSGNRFATCDVSGSLWADVDTEEDLKRVTA' A
#
# COMPACT_ATOMS: atom_id res chain seq x y z
N ASP A 1 4.79 -18.09 1.51
CA ASP A 1 3.81 -17.25 0.76
C ASP A 1 4.53 -15.98 0.27
N ALA A 2 3.84 -14.99 -0.32
CA ALA A 2 4.51 -13.81 -0.88
C ALA A 2 5.27 -12.97 0.17
N ILE A 3 4.89 -13.07 1.44
CA ILE A 3 5.60 -12.45 2.56
C ILE A 3 6.87 -13.26 2.87
N ASP A 4 6.77 -14.58 3.00
CA ASP A 4 7.93 -15.45 3.25
C ASP A 4 9.01 -15.35 2.16
N GLU A 5 8.61 -15.09 0.90
CA GLU A 5 9.53 -14.91 -0.23
C GLU A 5 10.32 -13.58 -0.14
N ARG A 6 9.75 -12.56 0.48
CA ARG A 6 10.32 -11.20 0.57
C ARG A 6 10.99 -10.92 1.92
N PHE A 7 10.58 -11.63 2.97
CA PHE A 7 11.15 -11.52 4.31
C PHE A 7 12.68 -11.72 4.37
N PRO A 8 13.31 -12.64 3.61
CA PRO A 8 14.76 -12.84 3.64
C PRO A 8 15.57 -11.62 3.20
N SER A 9 15.01 -10.76 2.34
CA SER A 9 15.71 -9.58 1.81
C SER A 9 15.31 -8.27 2.49
N LEU A 10 14.07 -8.16 2.98
CA LEU A 10 13.52 -6.93 3.56
C LEU A 10 13.33 -6.97 5.08
N GLY A 11 13.24 -8.17 5.68
CA GLY A 11 13.03 -8.34 7.11
C GLY A 11 11.77 -7.64 7.61
N SER A 12 11.91 -6.87 8.70
CA SER A 12 10.83 -6.08 9.30
C SER A 12 10.41 -4.86 8.49
N ASP A 13 11.20 -4.45 7.50
CA ASP A 13 10.94 -3.27 6.68
C ASP A 13 10.05 -3.61 5.46
N ILE A 14 9.49 -4.82 5.43
CA ILE A 14 8.58 -5.24 4.36
C ILE A 14 7.31 -4.41 4.38
N GLU A 15 7.00 -3.76 3.24
CA GLU A 15 5.75 -3.04 3.06
C GLU A 15 4.75 -3.88 2.26
N ILE A 16 3.46 -3.54 2.37
CA ILE A 16 2.43 -4.19 1.55
C ILE A 16 2.70 -3.99 0.05
N SER A 17 3.31 -2.86 -0.32
CA SER A 17 3.74 -2.54 -1.67
C SER A 17 4.75 -3.56 -2.22
N ASP A 18 5.70 -4.04 -1.40
CA ASP A 18 6.66 -5.07 -1.81
C ASP A 18 5.98 -6.39 -2.14
N VAL A 19 5.01 -6.77 -1.32
CA VAL A 19 4.26 -8.02 -1.48
C VAL A 19 3.42 -7.95 -2.76
N ILE A 20 2.69 -6.86 -2.99
CA ILE A 20 1.89 -6.67 -4.20
C ILE A 20 2.77 -6.65 -5.46
N GLN A 21 3.90 -5.93 -5.43
CA GLN A 21 4.84 -5.91 -6.56
C GLN A 21 5.39 -7.31 -6.87
N PHE A 22 5.78 -8.07 -5.84
CA PHE A 22 6.23 -9.45 -6.01
C PHE A 22 5.14 -10.33 -6.64
N MET A 23 3.91 -10.25 -6.12
CA MET A 23 2.78 -11.01 -6.66
C MET A 23 2.50 -10.65 -8.13
N VAL A 24 2.53 -9.37 -8.49
CA VAL A 24 2.38 -8.91 -9.89
C VAL A 24 3.51 -9.45 -10.77
N SER A 25 4.77 -9.37 -10.32
CA SER A 25 5.92 -9.92 -11.06
C SER A 25 5.84 -11.44 -11.26
N SER A 26 5.15 -12.13 -10.35
CA SER A 26 4.88 -13.58 -10.41
C SER A 26 3.65 -13.93 -11.27
N GLY A 27 3.05 -12.96 -11.96
CA GLY A 27 1.93 -13.17 -12.89
C GLY A 27 0.54 -13.08 -12.25
N ASN A 28 0.43 -12.70 -10.97
CA ASN A 28 -0.87 -12.47 -10.35
C ASN A 28 -1.52 -11.20 -10.92
N ARG A 29 -2.84 -11.26 -11.13
CA ARG A 29 -3.63 -10.13 -11.62
C ARG A 29 -4.44 -9.54 -10.48
N PHE A 30 -4.42 -8.22 -10.37
CA PHE A 30 -5.22 -7.47 -9.40
C PHE A 30 -6.22 -6.61 -10.15
N ALA A 31 -7.45 -6.55 -9.64
CA ALA A 31 -8.42 -5.56 -10.07
C ALA A 31 -8.12 -4.25 -9.34
N THR A 32 -8.25 -3.12 -10.04
CA THR A 32 -8.19 -1.78 -9.47
C THR A 32 -9.48 -1.04 -9.80
N CYS A 33 -9.76 0.02 -9.04
CA CYS A 33 -10.82 0.96 -9.37
C CYS A 33 -10.25 2.38 -9.40
N ASP A 34 -10.88 3.23 -10.20
CA ASP A 34 -10.60 4.65 -10.17
C ASP A 34 -11.26 5.27 -8.93
N VAL A 35 -10.45 5.91 -8.09
CA VAL A 35 -10.90 6.63 -6.90
C VAL A 35 -10.87 8.14 -7.09
N SER A 36 -10.62 8.61 -8.32
CA SER A 36 -10.67 10.03 -8.66
C SER A 36 -12.04 10.64 -8.29
N GLY A 37 -12.01 11.79 -7.61
CA GLY A 37 -13.22 12.46 -7.12
C GLY A 37 -13.86 11.82 -5.87
N SER A 38 -13.32 10.70 -5.37
CA SER A 38 -13.68 10.18 -4.05
C SER A 38 -13.05 11.04 -2.95
N LEU A 39 -13.74 11.19 -1.82
CA LEU A 39 -13.19 11.86 -0.66
C LEU A 39 -12.29 10.86 0.10
N TRP A 40 -10.99 10.93 -0.13
CA TRP A 40 -9.99 10.19 0.65
C TRP A 40 -8.78 11.08 0.89
N ALA A 41 -8.11 10.87 2.01
CA ALA A 41 -6.92 11.59 2.41
C ALA A 41 -6.04 10.65 3.23
N ASP A 42 -4.74 10.75 3.01
CA ASP A 42 -3.75 10.11 3.87
C ASP A 42 -3.56 11.00 5.10
N VAL A 43 -3.77 10.46 6.30
CA VAL A 43 -3.77 11.23 7.55
C VAL A 43 -2.76 10.64 8.51
N ASP A 44 -1.50 11.05 8.32
CA ASP A 44 -0.38 10.58 9.13
C ASP A 44 0.12 11.64 10.12
N THR A 45 -0.32 12.89 9.97
CA THR A 45 0.09 14.00 10.82
C THR A 45 -1.11 14.74 11.43
N GLU A 46 -0.85 15.46 12.53
CA GLU A 46 -1.85 16.37 13.09
C GLU A 46 -2.28 17.47 12.10
N GLU A 47 -1.39 17.87 11.20
CA GLU A 47 -1.71 18.85 10.17
C GLU A 47 -2.70 18.28 9.14
N ASP A 48 -2.50 17.04 8.71
CA ASP A 48 -3.41 16.34 7.81
C ASP A 48 -4.79 16.16 8.47
N LEU A 49 -4.81 15.81 9.76
CA LEU A 49 -6.05 15.70 10.51
C LEU A 49 -6.82 17.03 10.52
N LYS A 50 -6.13 18.15 10.79
CA LYS A 50 -6.73 19.48 10.74
C LYS A 50 -7.26 19.81 9.34
N ARG A 51 -6.54 19.43 8.28
CA ARG A 51 -6.96 19.69 6.89
C ARG A 51 -8.23 18.94 6.49
N VAL A 52 -8.45 17.73 7.01
CA VAL A 52 -9.63 16.91 6.66
C VAL A 52 -10.82 17.10 7.59
N THR A 53 -10.65 17.80 8.71
CA THR A 53 -11.71 18.06 9.71
C THR A 53 -12.12 19.53 9.81
N ALA A 54 -11.43 20.44 9.11
CA ALA A 54 -11.72 21.87 9.07
C ALA A 54 -12.89 22.23 8.14
#